data_AF-A0A2D5YMM5-F1
#
_entry.id   AF-A0A2D5YMM5-F1
#
_cell.length_a   1.000
_cell.length_b   1.000
_cell.length_c   1.000
_cell.angle_alpha   90.00
_cell.angle_beta   90.00
_cell.angle_gamma   90.00
#
_symmetry.space_group_name_H-M   'P 1'
#
loop_
_entity.id
_entity.type
_entity.pdbx_description
1 polymer ?
#
loop_
_entity_poly.entity_id
_entity_poly.type
_entity_poly.pdbx_seq_one_letter_code
_entity_poly.pdbx_strand_id
1 'polypeptide(L)'
;MTKKPIIFNVNAILFLLIALSVPVQLLVGLDIGMNNLIDIFMRLNVLNVSIIVTFLTAAAMFYNVSRHLIWFLPTCLSLVIINNLIMLNYSPYSDEMIVLIATAGFSLFTILTLKSNTIKIVKDPSKQWWRVSKRKRKFLPVNLKLGDKDFDFGRSFDISKTGAYIMQNINQFVFKEGDELRLQIGDMNLKAEVVRISKMNRSYPEGVGIKFIDMSMTDKVKLYRTIML
;
A
#
# COMPACT_ATOMS: atom_id res chain seq x y z
N MET A 1 -14.60 -8.28 8.46
CA MET A 1 -13.22 -7.87 8.12
C MET A 1 -13.21 -7.47 6.66
N THR A 2 -12.95 -6.21 6.33
CA THR A 2 -12.97 -5.78 4.94
C THR A 2 -11.59 -6.05 4.33
N LYS A 3 -11.48 -7.16 3.60
CA LYS A 3 -10.24 -7.60 2.96
C LYS A 3 -9.83 -6.63 1.85
N LYS A 4 -8.52 -6.59 1.54
CA LYS A 4 -7.99 -5.91 0.35
C LYS A 4 -8.70 -6.46 -0.90
N PRO A 5 -9.13 -5.61 -1.85
CA PRO A 5 -9.73 -6.06 -3.10
C PRO A 5 -8.80 -7.02 -3.84
N ILE A 6 -9.34 -8.17 -4.25
CA ILE A 6 -8.54 -9.28 -4.83
C ILE A 6 -7.84 -8.87 -6.13
N ILE A 7 -8.42 -7.93 -6.89
CA ILE A 7 -7.90 -7.45 -8.17
C ILE A 7 -6.45 -6.95 -8.07
N PHE A 8 -6.06 -6.34 -6.95
CA PHE A 8 -4.69 -5.88 -6.73
C PHE A 8 -3.70 -7.04 -6.59
N ASN A 9 -4.13 -8.14 -5.97
CA ASN A 9 -3.29 -9.34 -5.85
C ASN A 9 -3.22 -10.09 -7.19
N VAL A 10 -4.36 -10.19 -7.90
CA VAL A 10 -4.40 -10.77 -9.25
C VAL A 10 -3.47 -10.02 -10.19
N ASN A 11 -3.55 -8.68 -10.22
CA ASN A 11 -2.65 -7.88 -11.05
C ASN A 11 -1.18 -8.01 -10.61
N ALA A 12 -0.90 -8.04 -9.30
CA ALA A 12 0.46 -8.26 -8.82
C ALA A 12 1.03 -9.61 -9.32
N ILE A 13 0.24 -10.68 -9.25
CA ILE A 13 0.61 -12.00 -9.76
C ILE A 13 0.79 -11.96 -11.29
N LEU A 14 -0.11 -11.30 -12.02
CA LEU A 14 -0.01 -11.20 -13.48
C LEU A 14 1.30 -10.51 -13.90
N PHE A 15 1.67 -9.39 -13.26
CA PHE A 15 2.94 -8.72 -13.54
C PHE A 15 4.16 -9.57 -13.12
N LEU A 16 4.06 -10.31 -12.01
CA LEU A 16 5.10 -11.28 -11.62
C LEU A 16 5.28 -12.36 -12.69
N LEU A 17 4.19 -12.92 -13.22
CA LEU A 17 4.22 -13.95 -14.25
C LEU A 17 4.82 -13.43 -15.56
N ILE A 18 4.58 -12.17 -15.92
CA ILE A 18 5.24 -11.54 -17.09
C ILE A 18 6.74 -11.37 -16.85
N ALA A 19 7.17 -11.00 -15.64
CA ALA A 19 8.59 -10.94 -15.33
C ALA A 19 9.24 -12.33 -15.45
N LEU A 20 8.57 -13.37 -14.94
CA LEU A 20 9.05 -14.75 -15.01
C LEU A 20 8.95 -15.35 -16.42
N SER A 21 8.09 -14.84 -17.30
CA SER A 21 7.96 -15.37 -18.65
C SER A 21 9.21 -15.08 -19.49
N VAL A 22 9.95 -14.01 -19.21
CA VAL A 22 11.19 -13.67 -19.96
C VAL A 22 12.26 -14.77 -19.87
N PRO A 23 12.72 -15.20 -18.67
CA PRO A 23 13.69 -16.30 -18.58
C PRO A 23 13.12 -17.63 -19.07
N VAL A 24 11.81 -17.88 -18.89
CA VAL A 24 11.15 -19.09 -19.41
C VAL A 24 11.14 -19.11 -20.95
N GLN A 25 10.89 -17.98 -21.60
CA GLN A 25 10.94 -17.87 -23.06
C GLN A 25 12.35 -18.13 -23.59
N LEU A 26 13.40 -17.70 -22.88
CA LEU A 26 14.78 -18.01 -23.26
C LEU A 26 15.13 -19.49 -23.06
N LEU A 27 14.65 -20.11 -21.98
CA LEU A 27 14.81 -21.55 -21.76
C LEU A 27 14.24 -22.36 -22.91
N VAL A 28 12.99 -22.08 -23.29
CA VAL A 28 12.31 -22.79 -24.37
C VAL A 28 12.91 -22.44 -25.73
N GLY A 29 13.20 -21.17 -25.99
CA GLY A 29 13.70 -20.71 -27.29
C GLY A 29 15.12 -21.15 -27.61
N LEU A 30 15.95 -21.41 -26.60
CA LEU A 30 17.35 -21.84 -26.76
C LEU A 30 17.58 -23.32 -26.40
N ASP A 31 16.51 -24.06 -26.10
CA ASP A 31 16.56 -25.46 -25.67
C ASP A 31 17.55 -25.70 -24.51
N ILE A 32 17.59 -24.77 -23.55
CA ILE A 32 18.45 -24.87 -22.37
C ILE A 32 17.72 -25.72 -21.33
N GLY A 33 18.37 -26.78 -20.84
CA GLY A 33 17.82 -27.59 -19.76
C GLY A 33 17.58 -26.76 -18.49
N MET A 34 16.45 -27.00 -17.80
CA MET A 34 16.03 -26.25 -16.59
C MET A 34 17.08 -26.23 -15.46
N ASN A 35 18.04 -27.14 -15.49
CA ASN A 35 19.09 -27.27 -14.47
C ASN A 35 20.21 -26.22 -14.61
N ASN A 36 20.34 -25.55 -15.76
CA ASN A 36 21.39 -24.56 -16.00
C ASN A 36 20.88 -23.12 -15.84
N LEU A 37 20.41 -22.78 -14.64
CA LEU A 37 19.90 -21.43 -14.36
C LEU A 37 20.94 -20.32 -14.61
N ILE A 38 22.22 -20.62 -14.37
CA ILE A 38 23.33 -19.68 -14.59
C ILE A 38 23.43 -19.29 -16.07
N ASP A 39 23.29 -20.25 -16.98
CA ASP A 39 23.37 -20.01 -18.43
C ASP A 39 22.25 -19.09 -18.91
N ILE A 40 21.06 -19.16 -18.29
CA ILE A 40 19.94 -18.25 -18.59
C ILE A 40 20.32 -16.83 -18.21
N PHE A 41 20.83 -16.61 -16.99
CA PHE A 41 21.18 -15.27 -16.51
C PHE A 41 22.29 -14.64 -17.34
N MET A 42 23.28 -15.42 -17.78
CA MET A 42 24.38 -14.94 -18.64
C MET A 42 23.91 -14.54 -20.05
N ARG A 43 22.72 -15.00 -20.47
CA ARG A 43 22.12 -14.69 -21.79
C ARG A 43 21.05 -13.61 -21.73
N LEU A 44 20.73 -13.10 -20.54
CA LEU A 44 19.83 -11.96 -20.42
C LEU A 44 20.51 -10.71 -20.95
N ASN A 45 20.00 -10.17 -22.06
CA ASN A 45 20.40 -8.86 -22.52
C ASN A 45 19.82 -7.75 -21.61
N VAL A 46 20.32 -6.52 -21.79
CA VAL A 46 19.91 -5.37 -20.98
C VAL A 46 18.40 -5.12 -21.05
N LEU A 47 17.77 -5.39 -22.20
CA LEU A 47 16.33 -5.20 -22.39
C LEU A 47 15.51 -6.22 -21.58
N ASN A 48 15.91 -7.50 -21.59
CA ASN A 48 15.30 -8.56 -20.80
C ASN A 48 15.37 -8.25 -19.31
N VAL A 49 16.54 -7.83 -18.82
CA VAL A 49 16.71 -7.40 -17.42
C VAL A 49 15.80 -6.21 -17.11
N SER A 50 15.74 -5.22 -18.00
CA SER A 50 14.88 -4.04 -17.83
C SER A 50 13.40 -4.42 -17.74
N ILE A 51 12.94 -5.37 -18.54
CA ILE A 51 11.56 -5.89 -18.48
C ILE A 51 11.34 -6.58 -17.15
N ILE A 52 12.20 -7.51 -16.76
CA ILE A 52 12.08 -8.24 -15.49
C ILE A 52 11.98 -7.25 -14.32
N VAL A 53 12.93 -6.32 -14.20
CA VAL A 53 12.96 -5.34 -13.11
C VAL A 53 11.72 -4.44 -13.12
N THR A 54 11.31 -3.95 -14.28
CA THR A 54 10.12 -3.11 -14.42
C THR A 54 8.87 -3.86 -13.99
N PHE A 55 8.67 -5.09 -14.47
CA PHE A 55 7.47 -5.87 -14.15
C PHE A 55 7.45 -6.35 -12.69
N LEU A 56 8.60 -6.69 -12.09
CA LEU A 56 8.71 -6.95 -10.64
C LEU A 56 8.36 -5.72 -9.81
N THR A 57 8.83 -4.54 -10.23
CA THR A 57 8.52 -3.27 -9.57
C THR A 57 7.02 -2.96 -9.65
N ALA A 58 6.40 -3.15 -10.83
CA ALA A 58 4.97 -2.99 -11.01
C ALA A 58 4.17 -3.98 -10.15
N ALA A 59 4.60 -5.25 -10.07
CA ALA A 59 3.99 -6.26 -9.20
C ALA A 59 4.01 -5.82 -7.73
N ALA A 60 5.16 -5.33 -7.25
CA ALA A 60 5.30 -4.79 -5.90
C ALA A 60 4.40 -3.55 -5.69
N MET A 61 4.29 -2.66 -6.68
CA MET A 61 3.41 -1.48 -6.61
C MET A 61 1.92 -1.85 -6.58
N PHE A 62 1.48 -2.88 -7.32
CA PHE A 62 0.11 -3.42 -7.24
C PHE A 62 -0.15 -4.08 -5.88
N TYR A 63 0.80 -4.86 -5.38
CA TYR A 63 0.69 -5.49 -4.07
C TYR A 63 0.58 -4.44 -2.95
N ASN A 64 1.36 -3.37 -3.05
CA ASN A 64 1.37 -2.27 -2.10
C ASN A 64 0.44 -1.11 -2.47
N VAL A 65 -0.42 -1.23 -3.49
CA VAL A 65 -1.38 -0.18 -3.89
C VAL A 65 -0.74 1.22 -3.88
N SER A 66 0.43 1.33 -4.54
CA SER A 66 1.25 2.55 -4.54
C SER A 66 0.66 3.58 -5.50
N ARG A 67 0.71 4.86 -5.13
CA ARG A 67 0.24 5.97 -5.99
C ARG A 67 1.06 6.12 -7.27
N HIS A 68 2.34 5.74 -7.21
CA HIS A 68 3.28 5.78 -8.34
C HIS A 68 2.88 4.83 -9.47
N LEU A 69 2.04 3.84 -9.20
CA LEU A 69 1.55 2.87 -10.17
C LEU A 69 0.91 3.53 -11.40
N ILE A 70 0.23 4.67 -11.22
CA ILE A 70 -0.48 5.38 -12.30
C ILE A 70 0.49 5.83 -13.40
N TRP A 71 1.66 6.33 -13.00
CA TRP A 71 2.71 6.79 -13.91
C TRP A 71 3.57 5.64 -14.41
N PHE A 72 3.69 4.59 -13.60
CA PHE A 72 4.53 3.44 -13.91
C PHE A 72 3.91 2.49 -14.94
N LEU A 73 2.58 2.40 -15.00
CA LEU A 73 1.87 1.57 -15.99
C LEU A 73 2.16 1.98 -17.45
N PRO A 74 2.11 3.27 -17.84
CA PRO A 74 2.58 3.73 -19.14
C PRO A 74 4.03 3.31 -19.45
N THR A 75 4.95 3.39 -18.48
CA THR A 75 6.33 2.94 -18.65
C THR A 75 6.41 1.45 -18.97
N CYS A 76 5.62 0.62 -18.28
CA CYS A 76 5.52 -0.81 -18.57
C CYS A 76 5.04 -1.05 -20.01
N LEU A 77 4.02 -0.30 -20.45
CA LEU A 77 3.49 -0.39 -21.81
C LEU A 77 4.53 0.01 -22.86
N SER A 78 5.22 1.14 -22.67
CA SER A 78 6.27 1.57 -23.58
C SER A 78 7.37 0.52 -23.71
N LEU A 79 7.76 -0.11 -22.61
CA LEU A 79 8.81 -1.12 -22.61
C LEU A 79 8.37 -2.40 -23.35
N VAL A 80 7.11 -2.83 -23.20
CA VAL A 80 6.56 -3.96 -23.98
C VAL A 80 6.53 -3.64 -25.47
N ILE A 81 6.10 -2.43 -25.85
CA ILE A 81 6.09 -2.01 -27.25
C ILE A 81 7.51 -2.02 -27.83
N ILE A 82 8.47 -1.42 -27.13
CA ILE A 82 9.87 -1.40 -27.57
C ILE A 82 10.43 -2.82 -27.71
N ASN A 83 10.18 -3.68 -26.73
CA ASN A 83 10.61 -5.07 -26.77
C ASN A 83 10.06 -5.82 -27.97
N ASN A 84 8.76 -5.67 -28.21
CA ASN A 84 8.07 -6.38 -29.28
C ASN A 84 8.47 -5.84 -30.66
N LEU A 85 8.72 -4.53 -30.79
CA LEU A 85 9.30 -3.94 -32.00
C LEU A 85 10.71 -4.48 -32.29
N ILE A 86 11.54 -4.64 -31.27
CA ILE A 86 12.88 -5.23 -31.44
C ILE A 86 12.75 -6.70 -31.86
N MET A 87 11.87 -7.47 -31.22
CA MET A 87 11.65 -8.87 -31.61
C MET A 87 11.20 -9.01 -33.07
N LEU A 88 10.24 -8.21 -33.53
CA LEU A 88 9.77 -8.23 -34.93
C LEU A 88 10.88 -7.93 -35.95
N ASN A 89 11.80 -7.02 -35.63
CA ASN A 89 12.82 -6.58 -36.59
C ASN A 89 14.10 -7.45 -36.56
N TYR A 90 14.39 -8.11 -35.44
CA TYR A 90 15.69 -8.75 -35.20
C TYR A 90 15.61 -10.24 -34.86
N SER A 91 14.43 -10.79 -34.56
CA SER A 91 14.28 -12.21 -34.27
C SER A 91 13.80 -12.96 -35.51
N PRO A 92 14.62 -13.87 -36.09
CA PRO A 92 14.18 -14.70 -37.23
C PRO A 92 13.15 -15.76 -36.83
N TYR A 93 12.83 -15.88 -35.53
CA TYR A 93 11.93 -16.90 -34.97
C TYR A 93 10.65 -16.32 -34.35
N SER A 94 10.43 -15.01 -34.43
CA SER A 94 9.21 -14.41 -33.89
C SER A 94 8.06 -14.49 -34.88
N ASP A 95 6.93 -15.02 -34.42
CA ASP A 95 5.66 -14.95 -35.14
C ASP A 95 5.06 -13.54 -34.99
N GLU A 96 4.92 -12.82 -36.10
CA GLU A 96 4.44 -11.44 -36.12
C GLU A 96 3.03 -11.29 -35.54
N MET A 97 2.13 -12.24 -35.83
CA MET A 97 0.75 -12.22 -35.35
C MET A 97 0.69 -12.40 -33.84
N ILE A 98 1.50 -13.32 -33.30
CA ILE A 98 1.57 -13.55 -31.84
C ILE A 98 2.07 -12.28 -31.13
N VAL A 99 3.13 -11.65 -31.66
CA VAL A 99 3.70 -10.43 -31.08
C VAL A 99 2.70 -9.28 -31.12
N LEU A 100 1.97 -9.11 -32.22
CA LEU A 100 0.96 -8.05 -32.38
C LEU A 100 -0.23 -8.26 -31.43
N ILE A 101 -0.76 -9.48 -31.34
CA ILE A 101 -1.85 -9.82 -30.41
C ILE A 101 -1.43 -9.60 -28.97
N ALA A 102 -0.22 -10.04 -28.58
CA ALA A 102 0.30 -9.84 -27.23
C ALA A 102 0.43 -8.33 -26.90
N THR A 103 0.93 -7.53 -27.84
CA THR A 103 1.07 -6.08 -27.68
C THR A 103 -0.30 -5.41 -27.54
N ALA A 104 -1.25 -5.74 -28.41
CA ALA A 104 -2.60 -5.20 -28.38
C ALA A 104 -3.34 -5.60 -27.09
N GLY A 105 -3.22 -6.85 -26.67
CA GLY A 105 -3.78 -7.37 -25.42
C GLY A 105 -3.24 -6.65 -24.19
N PHE A 106 -1.91 -6.48 -24.11
CA PHE A 106 -1.30 -5.76 -22.99
C PHE A 106 -1.64 -4.26 -22.99
N SER A 107 -1.75 -3.65 -24.16
CA SER A 107 -2.21 -2.26 -24.33
C SER A 107 -3.63 -2.07 -23.82
N LEU A 108 -4.55 -2.95 -24.25
CA LEU A 108 -5.94 -2.93 -23.82
C LEU A 108 -6.05 -3.14 -22.30
N PHE A 109 -5.34 -4.14 -21.75
CA PHE A 109 -5.28 -4.40 -20.32
C PHE A 109 -4.79 -3.17 -19.53
N THR A 110 -3.75 -2.49 -20.02
CA THR A 110 -3.20 -1.28 -19.39
C THR A 110 -4.24 -0.14 -19.39
N ILE A 111 -4.90 0.10 -20.51
CA ILE A 111 -5.94 1.14 -20.64
C ILE A 111 -7.13 0.84 -19.72
N LEU A 112 -7.63 -0.39 -19.73
CA LEU A 112 -8.74 -0.82 -18.89
C LEU A 112 -8.39 -0.67 -17.41
N THR A 113 -7.17 -1.06 -17.03
CA THR A 113 -6.68 -0.88 -15.66
C THR A 113 -6.64 0.60 -15.29
N LEU A 114 -6.11 1.47 -16.16
CA LEU A 114 -6.03 2.91 -15.92
C LEU A 114 -7.40 3.58 -15.76
N LYS A 115 -8.42 3.11 -16.50
CA LYS A 115 -9.81 3.60 -16.42
C LYS A 115 -10.64 2.97 -15.29
N SER A 116 -10.17 1.86 -14.71
CA SER A 116 -10.93 1.09 -13.73
C SER A 116 -11.13 1.84 -12.39
N ASN A 117 -12.12 1.38 -11.62
CA ASN A 117 -12.32 1.82 -10.23
C ASN A 117 -11.09 1.53 -9.34
N THR A 118 -10.25 0.57 -9.71
CA THR A 118 -8.99 0.25 -9.02
C THR A 118 -8.09 1.48 -8.91
N ILE A 119 -7.96 2.27 -9.98
CA ILE A 119 -7.16 3.50 -9.97
C ILE A 119 -7.80 4.59 -9.12
N LYS A 120 -9.14 4.67 -9.05
CA LYS A 120 -9.81 5.60 -8.13
C LYS A 120 -9.44 5.29 -6.67
N ILE A 121 -9.26 4.01 -6.32
CA ILE A 121 -8.83 3.59 -4.98
C ILE A 121 -7.32 3.84 -4.75
N VAL A 122 -6.49 3.72 -5.80
CA VAL A 122 -5.07 4.08 -5.73
C VAL A 122 -4.88 5.59 -5.51
N LYS A 123 -5.69 6.42 -6.19
CA LYS A 123 -5.61 7.89 -6.12
C LYS A 123 -6.02 8.45 -4.75
N ASP A 124 -6.96 7.78 -4.08
CA ASP A 124 -7.61 8.25 -2.87
C ASP A 124 -7.34 7.31 -1.68
N PRO A 125 -6.40 7.67 -0.78
CA PRO A 125 -6.08 6.86 0.40
C PRO A 125 -7.28 6.58 1.32
N SER A 126 -8.29 7.45 1.34
CA SER A 126 -9.49 7.26 2.18
C SER A 126 -10.29 6.02 1.75
N LYS A 127 -10.17 5.62 0.49
CA LYS A 127 -10.80 4.41 -0.08
C LYS A 127 -10.01 3.14 0.16
N GLN A 128 -8.85 3.21 0.81
CA GLN A 128 -8.02 2.05 1.16
C GLN A 128 -8.40 1.53 2.55
N TRP A 129 -9.68 1.23 2.75
CA TRP A 129 -10.25 0.87 4.06
C TRP A 129 -9.53 -0.29 4.75
N TRP A 130 -8.93 -1.21 3.97
CA TRP A 130 -8.21 -2.38 4.49
C TRP A 130 -6.85 -2.04 5.09
N ARG A 131 -6.33 -0.83 4.83
CA ARG A 131 -5.10 -0.30 5.44
C ARG A 131 -5.35 0.38 6.78
N VAL A 132 -6.59 0.78 7.04
CA VAL A 132 -6.95 1.41 8.30
C VAL A 132 -6.82 0.38 9.41
N SER A 133 -6.00 0.68 10.42
CA SER A 133 -5.85 -0.19 11.58
C SER A 133 -7.20 -0.47 12.23
N LYS A 134 -7.51 -1.75 12.47
CA LYS A 134 -8.75 -2.15 13.15
C LYS A 134 -8.86 -1.44 14.49
N ARG A 135 -9.91 -0.61 14.64
CA ARG A 135 -10.25 0.07 15.89
C ARG A 135 -11.00 -0.88 16.82
N LYS A 136 -10.67 -0.84 18.10
CA LYS A 136 -11.33 -1.57 19.18
C LYS A 136 -11.96 -0.56 20.12
N ARG A 137 -13.24 -0.72 20.43
CA ARG A 137 -13.91 0.09 21.45
C ARG A 137 -13.31 -0.24 22.81
N LYS A 138 -12.58 0.71 23.39
CA LYS A 138 -11.98 0.60 24.73
C LYS A 138 -12.01 1.97 25.38
N PHE A 139 -12.45 2.00 26.64
CA PHE A 139 -12.63 3.20 27.44
C PHE A 139 -11.47 3.41 28.42
N LEU A 140 -10.29 3.70 27.86
CA LEU A 140 -9.07 3.94 28.63
C LEU A 140 -9.02 5.40 29.09
N PRO A 141 -8.57 5.68 30.33
CA PRO A 141 -8.34 7.05 30.77
C PRO A 141 -7.24 7.69 29.91
N VAL A 142 -7.39 8.96 29.58
CA VAL A 142 -6.42 9.73 28.81
C VAL A 142 -6.02 10.97 29.60
N ASN A 143 -4.73 11.13 29.84
CA ASN A 143 -4.17 12.31 30.48
C ASN A 143 -3.27 13.07 29.49
N LEU A 144 -3.35 14.39 29.52
CA LEU A 144 -2.45 15.29 28.80
C LEU A 144 -1.25 15.63 29.68
N LYS A 145 -0.04 15.43 29.14
CA LYS A 145 1.22 15.74 29.83
C LYS A 145 1.73 17.12 29.43
N LEU A 146 1.70 18.06 30.36
CA LEU A 146 2.25 19.41 30.18
C LEU A 146 3.38 19.63 31.19
N GLY A 147 4.62 19.44 30.75
CA GLY A 147 5.78 19.41 31.65
C GLY A 147 5.67 18.24 32.63
N ASP A 148 5.75 18.54 33.93
CA ASP A 148 5.64 17.55 35.02
C ASP A 148 4.22 17.36 35.54
N LYS A 149 3.21 17.99 34.90
CA LYS A 149 1.81 17.90 35.30
C LYS A 149 0.99 17.07 34.32
N ASP A 150 0.14 16.23 34.90
CA ASP A 150 -0.86 15.43 34.17
C ASP A 150 -2.24 16.04 34.36
N PHE A 151 -2.93 16.31 33.25
CA PHE A 151 -4.29 16.83 33.23
C PHE A 151 -5.25 15.78 32.70
N ASP A 152 -6.40 15.59 33.35
CA ASP A 152 -7.44 14.70 32.83
C ASP A 152 -7.93 15.23 31.47
N PHE A 153 -7.77 14.39 30.45
CA PHE A 153 -8.11 14.68 29.07
C PHE A 153 -9.27 13.81 28.57
N GLY A 154 -9.94 13.11 29.48
CA GLY A 154 -11.12 12.30 29.23
C GLY A 154 -10.81 10.83 29.05
N ARG A 155 -11.57 10.16 28.17
CA ARG A 155 -11.42 8.71 27.93
C ARG A 155 -11.45 8.39 26.44
N SER A 156 -10.71 7.37 26.04
CA SER A 156 -10.82 6.86 24.66
C SER A 156 -12.22 6.28 24.41
N PHE A 157 -12.75 6.46 23.23
CA PHE A 157 -13.92 5.74 22.73
C PHE A 157 -13.47 4.47 22.01
N ASP A 158 -12.47 4.62 21.14
CA ASP A 158 -11.79 3.52 20.48
C ASP A 158 -10.29 3.77 20.34
N ILE A 159 -9.56 2.68 20.14
CA ILE A 159 -8.11 2.68 19.96
C ILE A 159 -7.70 1.70 18.86
N SER A 160 -6.64 2.05 18.15
CA SER A 160 -6.01 1.26 17.10
C SER A 160 -4.50 1.34 17.23
N LYS A 161 -3.78 0.58 16.38
CA LYS A 161 -2.31 0.62 16.36
C LYS A 161 -1.73 1.99 16.00
N THR A 162 -2.50 2.84 15.32
CA THR A 162 -2.03 4.09 14.73
C THR A 162 -2.66 5.34 15.34
N GLY A 163 -3.59 5.19 16.29
CA GLY A 163 -4.31 6.32 16.85
C GLY A 163 -5.51 5.89 17.69
N ALA A 164 -6.12 6.87 18.36
CA ALA A 164 -7.30 6.71 19.20
C ALA A 164 -8.33 7.81 18.92
N TYR A 165 -9.58 7.58 19.30
CA TYR A 165 -10.60 8.62 19.40
C TYR A 165 -10.87 8.87 20.88
N ILE A 166 -10.83 10.12 21.32
CA ILE A 166 -10.99 10.53 22.72
C ILE A 166 -12.30 11.28 22.86
N MET A 167 -13.13 10.87 23.80
CA MET A 167 -14.37 11.57 24.14
C MET A 167 -14.02 12.81 24.95
N GLN A 168 -14.38 13.98 24.43
CA GLN A 168 -14.06 15.25 25.09
C GLN A 168 -15.06 16.32 24.66
N ASN A 169 -15.34 17.25 25.58
CA ASN A 169 -16.17 18.42 25.29
C ASN A 169 -15.38 19.40 24.40
N ILE A 170 -15.86 19.62 23.16
CA ILE A 170 -15.13 20.45 22.18
C ILE A 170 -15.20 21.93 22.55
N ASN A 171 -16.23 22.37 23.28
CA ASN A 171 -16.34 23.76 23.70
C ASN A 171 -15.23 24.16 24.70
N GLN A 172 -14.63 23.18 25.38
CA GLN A 172 -13.51 23.37 26.29
C GLN A 172 -12.17 22.95 25.66
N PHE A 173 -12.18 22.53 24.39
CA PHE A 173 -11.01 22.02 23.70
C PHE A 173 -10.22 23.16 23.06
N VAL A 174 -8.99 23.37 23.54
CA VAL A 174 -8.15 24.51 23.14
C VAL A 174 -7.29 24.19 21.91
N PHE A 175 -7.04 22.91 21.62
CA PHE A 175 -6.14 22.50 20.54
C PHE A 175 -6.82 22.47 19.17
N LYS A 176 -6.03 22.64 18.12
CA LYS A 176 -6.45 22.62 16.71
C LYS A 176 -5.94 21.37 16.01
N GLU A 177 -6.50 21.09 14.84
CA GLU A 177 -5.96 20.06 13.95
C GLU A 177 -4.52 20.42 13.53
N GLY A 178 -3.63 19.45 13.62
CA GLY A 178 -2.19 19.61 13.43
C GLY A 178 -1.39 19.78 14.73
N ASP A 179 -2.04 20.08 15.86
CA ASP A 179 -1.33 20.26 17.13
C ASP A 179 -0.77 18.94 17.66
N GLU A 180 0.47 18.98 18.15
CA GLU A 180 1.14 17.84 18.77
C GLU A 180 0.95 17.83 20.29
N LEU A 181 0.54 16.69 20.82
CA LEU A 181 0.25 16.47 22.23
C LEU A 181 1.11 15.33 22.78
N ARG A 182 1.54 15.45 24.03
CA ARG A 182 2.08 14.32 24.81
C ARG A 182 0.96 13.78 25.68
N LEU A 183 0.61 12.51 25.48
CA LEU A 183 -0.54 11.89 26.11
C LEU A 183 -0.11 10.63 26.85
N GLN A 184 -0.84 10.33 27.92
CA GLN A 184 -0.86 9.03 28.55
C GLN A 184 -2.24 8.41 28.35
N ILE A 185 -2.30 7.25 27.70
CA ILE A 185 -3.55 6.49 27.47
C ILE A 185 -3.45 5.19 28.26
N GLY A 186 -4.23 5.07 29.34
CA GLY A 186 -4.01 4.04 30.35
C GLY A 186 -2.58 4.11 30.90
N ASP A 187 -1.81 3.04 30.73
CA ASP A 187 -0.43 2.94 31.23
C ASP A 187 0.63 3.17 30.13
N MET A 188 0.24 3.82 29.02
CA MET A 188 1.07 4.02 27.83
C MET A 188 1.34 5.49 27.59
N ASN A 189 2.61 5.88 27.45
CA ASN A 189 3.00 7.25 27.12
C ASN A 189 3.31 7.37 25.62
N LEU A 190 2.81 8.42 24.97
CA LEU A 190 2.97 8.62 23.54
C LEU A 190 2.89 10.09 23.14
N LYS A 191 3.51 10.40 22.00
CA LYS A 191 3.31 11.66 21.29
C LYS A 191 2.25 11.44 20.21
N ALA A 192 1.28 12.33 20.11
CA ALA A 192 0.21 12.26 19.14
C ALA A 192 -0.06 13.60 18.45
N GLU A 193 -0.67 13.55 17.28
CA GLU A 193 -1.13 14.70 16.50
C GLU A 193 -2.67 14.72 16.53
N VAL A 194 -3.26 15.88 16.75
CA VAL A 194 -4.71 16.07 16.57
C VAL A 194 -5.01 16.05 15.08
N VAL A 195 -5.76 15.05 14.61
CA VAL A 195 -6.08 14.89 13.17
C VAL A 195 -7.52 15.19 12.84
N ARG A 196 -8.38 15.33 13.85
CA ARG A 196 -9.81 15.59 13.66
C ARG A 196 -10.47 16.07 14.94
N ILE A 197 -11.28 17.11 14.85
CA ILE A 197 -12.20 17.54 15.93
C ILE A 197 -13.64 17.30 15.45
N SER A 198 -14.52 16.74 16.28
CA SER A 198 -15.85 16.31 15.81
C SER A 198 -16.97 16.39 16.83
N LYS A 199 -17.98 17.17 16.48
CA LYS A 199 -19.26 17.17 17.21
C LYS A 199 -19.88 15.77 17.21
N MET A 200 -20.70 15.52 18.22
CA MET A 200 -21.43 14.27 18.36
C MET A 200 -22.24 13.96 17.09
N ASN A 201 -22.19 12.70 16.67
CA ASN A 201 -23.04 12.16 15.61
C ASN A 201 -23.62 10.80 16.04
N ARG A 202 -24.40 10.16 15.17
CA ARG A 202 -25.07 8.88 15.50
C ARG A 202 -24.11 7.74 15.91
N SER A 203 -22.85 7.78 15.47
CA SER A 203 -21.91 6.67 15.63
C SER A 203 -20.74 6.96 16.57
N TYR A 204 -20.43 8.25 16.79
CA TYR A 204 -19.32 8.72 17.60
C TYR A 204 -19.77 9.84 18.55
N PRO A 205 -19.35 9.79 19.81
CA PRO A 205 -19.56 10.89 20.75
C PRO A 205 -18.76 12.12 20.32
N GLU A 206 -19.10 13.25 20.92
CA GLU A 206 -18.28 14.46 20.82
C GLU A 206 -16.85 14.16 21.27
N GLY A 207 -15.87 14.62 20.49
CA GLY A 207 -14.48 14.35 20.83
C GLY A 207 -13.48 14.63 19.72
N VAL A 208 -12.30 14.03 19.90
CA VAL A 208 -11.09 14.34 19.13
C VAL A 208 -10.42 13.06 18.66
N GLY A 209 -10.10 13.01 17.37
CA GLY A 209 -9.29 11.98 16.77
C GLY A 209 -7.81 12.35 16.86
N ILE A 210 -7.01 11.43 17.40
CA ILE A 210 -5.57 11.59 17.50
C ILE A 210 -4.82 10.49 16.73
N LYS A 211 -3.69 10.86 16.15
CA LYS A 211 -2.77 9.94 15.45
C LYS A 211 -1.50 9.80 16.27
N PHE A 212 -1.05 8.58 16.49
CA PHE A 212 0.19 8.34 17.22
C PHE A 212 1.39 8.70 16.32
N ILE A 213 2.25 9.60 16.79
CA ILE A 213 3.47 10.03 16.11
C ILE A 213 4.64 9.18 16.60
N ASP A 214 4.81 9.12 17.91
CA ASP A 214 5.94 8.43 18.54
C ASP A 214 5.54 7.75 19.84
N MET A 215 6.16 6.61 20.09
CA MET A 215 5.89 5.73 21.23
C MET A 215 7.07 4.80 21.46
N SER A 216 7.44 4.63 22.74
CA SER A 216 8.47 3.69 23.18
C SER A 216 8.12 2.25 22.76
N MET A 217 9.12 1.39 22.59
CA MET A 217 8.88 -0.01 22.20
C MET A 217 8.08 -0.77 23.27
N THR A 218 8.33 -0.46 24.54
CA THR A 218 7.59 -1.01 25.68
C THR A 218 6.11 -0.64 25.63
N ASP A 219 5.79 0.63 25.33
CA ASP A 219 4.40 1.08 25.22
C ASP A 219 3.71 0.57 23.96
N LYS A 220 4.46 0.35 22.86
CA LYS A 220 3.94 -0.34 21.68
C LYS A 220 3.48 -1.74 22.04
N VAL A 221 4.28 -2.51 22.78
CA VAL A 221 3.91 -3.87 23.23
C VAL A 221 2.66 -3.83 24.11
N LYS A 222 2.57 -2.88 25.05
CA LYS A 222 1.36 -2.68 25.86
C LYS A 222 0.15 -2.38 24.98
N LEU A 223 0.27 -1.49 24.00
CA LEU A 223 -0.80 -1.15 23.05
C LEU A 223 -1.29 -2.39 22.29
N TYR A 224 -0.37 -3.23 21.80
CA TYR A 224 -0.72 -4.46 21.11
C TYR A 224 -1.49 -5.43 22.02
N ARG A 225 -1.05 -5.61 23.26
CA ARG A 225 -1.77 -6.44 24.26
C ARG A 225 -3.15 -5.86 24.55
N THR A 226 -3.24 -4.56 24.78
CA THR A 226 -4.49 -3.86 25.05
C THR A 226 -5.48 -3.93 23.88
N ILE A 227 -5.03 -3.99 22.63
CA ILE A 227 -5.93 -4.12 21.46
C ILE A 227 -6.36 -5.59 21.23
N MET A 228 -5.53 -6.56 21.61
CA MET A 228 -5.82 -7.98 21.41
C MET A 228 -6.78 -8.56 22.44
N LEU A 229 -6.65 -8.15 23.70
CA LEU A 229 -7.59 -8.46 24.79
C LEU A 229 -8.93 -7.75 24.57
#